data_AF-A0A2V1CZ63-F1
#
_entry.id   AF-A0A2V1CZ63-F1
#
_cell.length_a   1.000
_cell.length_b   1.000
_cell.length_c   1.000
_cell.angle_alpha   90.00
_cell.angle_beta   90.00
_cell.angle_gamma   90.00
#
_symmetry.space_group_name_H-M   'P 1'
#
loop_
_entity.id
_entity.type
_entity.pdbx_description
1 polymer ?
#
loop_
_entity_poly.entity_id
_entity_poly.type
_entity_poly.pdbx_seq_one_letter_code
_entity_poly.pdbx_strand_id
1 'polypeptide(L)'
;MSVLMATLTHYDHARYNSTARRVESRSQRTDATPREQLLFHFFPPDSLHAEWDTILQAVERPDLRHFRGIFLFCHDKNLKCLTKDSTWRNMTSRFDEYWTKAVVEGYMTSDAYIDVGKELCPARGSGVTCEEKTNNSEDEVAAKMLLWKKCCLDAMLQDSGSMTIETHRGSKSRTGGLLYSQFYSSVKELFAAGNIYPFTNVAIETLALDPKLQKTWQHVRVGLSHDPVALIRAYLYTKLRCHYAISGSTEKCFGTWEEHRVSKKLFGQIDARIQQRRFDTQHFRSAQDSNRSYYTFSTSTLLKWLRWNINKFCVGFEMVYSLKDYHFVTWEHTRVMLMCLRCPQFSYSSGLIQRAGGLWQDVQLDNDVNQADGLRRHESLGFRDNMRRHGYAWFMDKIDWETMAFRQLFA
;
A
#
# COMPACT_ATOMS: atom_id res chain seq x y z
N MET A 1 -11.87 18.27 -13.34
CA MET A 1 -11.65 19.42 -12.44
C MET A 1 -11.13 18.85 -11.12
N SER A 2 -9.82 18.95 -10.87
CA SER A 2 -9.17 18.31 -9.72
C SER A 2 -9.41 19.15 -8.47
N VAL A 3 -10.38 18.74 -7.64
CA VAL A 3 -10.51 19.30 -6.29
C VAL A 3 -9.33 18.77 -5.47
N LEU A 4 -8.32 19.62 -5.30
CA LEU A 4 -7.30 19.44 -4.28
C LEU A 4 -8.05 19.47 -2.94
N MET A 5 -8.28 18.31 -2.33
CA MET A 5 -8.64 18.24 -0.91
C MET A 5 -7.39 18.69 -0.15
N ALA A 6 -7.25 20.00 0.03
CA ALA A 6 -6.20 20.60 0.84
C ALA A 6 -6.52 20.32 2.31
N THR A 7 -6.31 19.08 2.75
CA THR A 7 -5.93 18.86 4.15
C THR A 7 -4.67 19.68 4.38
N LEU A 8 -4.63 20.52 5.41
CA LEU A 8 -3.41 21.21 5.85
C LEU A 8 -2.28 20.18 5.98
N THR A 9 -1.43 20.10 4.95
CA THR A 9 -0.27 19.22 4.92
C THR A 9 0.93 20.04 5.31
N HIS A 10 1.65 19.59 6.34
CA HIS A 10 2.94 20.14 6.73
C HIS A 10 3.83 20.35 5.49
N TYR A 11 4.42 21.54 5.32
CA TYR A 11 5.15 21.93 4.12
C TYR A 11 6.20 20.89 3.72
N ASP A 12 7.01 20.43 4.68
CA ASP A 12 8.01 19.40 4.38
C ASP A 12 7.37 18.09 3.95
N HIS A 13 6.28 17.64 4.56
CA HIS A 13 5.61 16.41 4.12
C HIS A 13 5.15 16.53 2.65
N ALA A 14 4.55 17.65 2.26
CA ALA A 14 4.15 17.89 0.87
C ALA A 14 5.36 17.94 -0.08
N ARG A 15 6.44 18.61 0.33
CA ARG A 15 7.71 18.69 -0.42
C ARG A 15 8.36 17.32 -0.61
N TYR A 16 8.34 16.47 0.42
CA TYR A 16 8.91 15.13 0.34
C TYR A 16 8.04 14.17 -0.50
N ASN A 17 6.72 14.32 -0.47
CA ASN A 17 5.83 13.52 -1.31
C ASN A 17 5.93 13.90 -2.80
N SER A 18 6.07 15.19 -3.12
CA SER A 18 6.09 15.65 -4.51
C SER A 18 7.30 15.15 -5.31
N THR A 19 8.42 14.83 -4.64
CA THR A 19 9.62 14.30 -5.33
C THR A 19 9.89 12.82 -5.06
N ALA A 20 9.07 12.14 -4.26
CA ALA A 20 9.20 10.71 -3.93
C ALA A 20 9.37 9.84 -5.18
N ARG A 21 8.48 9.97 -6.18
CA ARG A 21 8.58 9.23 -7.45
C ARG A 21 9.89 9.46 -8.18
N ARG A 22 10.46 10.66 -8.11
CA ARG A 22 11.72 10.97 -8.77
C ARG A 22 12.93 10.46 -7.99
N VAL A 23 12.88 10.46 -6.66
CA VAL A 23 14.06 10.17 -5.81
C VAL A 23 14.08 8.71 -5.38
N GLU A 24 12.93 8.15 -5.00
CA GLU A 24 12.82 6.79 -4.46
C GLU A 24 12.72 5.72 -5.53
N SER A 25 12.12 6.02 -6.69
CA SER A 25 12.08 5.09 -7.84
C SER A 25 13.32 5.16 -8.73
N ARG A 26 14.27 6.08 -8.45
CA ARG A 26 15.57 6.07 -9.14
C ARG A 26 16.20 4.71 -8.92
N SER A 27 16.62 4.07 -10.01
CA SER A 27 17.28 2.76 -10.01
C SER A 27 16.39 1.50 -9.98
N GLN A 28 15.04 1.59 -9.90
CA GLN A 28 14.16 0.40 -10.04
C GLN A 28 14.18 -0.26 -11.45
N ARG A 29 15.09 0.12 -12.35
CA ARG A 29 15.15 -0.34 -13.76
C ARG A 29 15.78 -1.73 -13.96
N THR A 30 15.70 -2.63 -12.99
CA THR A 30 16.40 -3.94 -13.06
C THR A 30 15.55 -5.09 -13.58
N ASP A 31 14.24 -4.93 -13.70
CA ASP A 31 13.45 -5.92 -14.41
C ASP A 31 13.33 -5.50 -15.88
N ALA A 32 13.66 -6.44 -16.77
CA ALA A 32 13.30 -6.41 -18.19
C ALA A 32 11.77 -6.46 -18.30
N THR A 33 11.12 -5.40 -17.84
CA THR A 33 9.74 -5.13 -18.15
C THR A 33 9.68 -4.98 -19.67
N PRO A 34 8.77 -5.69 -20.36
CA PRO A 34 8.51 -5.36 -21.76
C PRO A 34 8.31 -3.85 -21.83
N ARG A 35 8.90 -3.20 -22.83
CA ARG A 35 8.75 -1.76 -23.08
C ARG A 35 7.27 -1.47 -23.40
N GLU A 36 6.42 -1.49 -22.39
CA GLU A 36 5.08 -0.91 -22.46
C GLU A 36 5.28 0.60 -22.44
N GLN A 37 5.33 1.17 -23.64
CA GLN A 37 5.28 2.61 -23.79
C GLN A 37 3.82 3.05 -23.61
N LEU A 38 3.46 3.43 -22.39
CA LEU A 38 2.19 4.08 -22.11
C LEU A 38 2.19 5.46 -22.79
N LEU A 39 1.42 5.59 -23.87
CA LEU A 39 1.18 6.86 -24.55
C LEU A 39 0.06 7.60 -23.82
N PHE A 40 0.30 8.87 -23.48
CA PHE A 40 -0.70 9.73 -22.85
C PHE A 40 -1.04 10.86 -23.81
N HIS A 41 -2.28 10.87 -24.29
CA HIS A 41 -2.81 11.91 -25.16
C HIS A 41 -4.00 12.57 -24.48
N PHE A 42 -4.06 13.91 -24.55
CA PHE A 42 -5.22 14.65 -24.13
C PHE A 42 -6.19 14.70 -25.31
N PHE A 43 -7.43 14.25 -25.09
CA PHE A 43 -8.49 14.32 -26.07
C PHE A 43 -9.47 15.43 -25.68
N PRO A 44 -9.79 16.37 -26.60
CA PRO A 44 -10.89 17.29 -26.41
C PRO A 44 -12.22 16.52 -26.26
N PRO A 45 -13.19 17.04 -25.48
CA PRO A 45 -14.47 16.36 -25.22
C PRO A 45 -15.21 15.92 -26.50
N ASP A 46 -15.16 16.73 -27.55
CA ASP A 46 -15.92 16.52 -28.78
C ASP A 46 -15.18 15.67 -29.82
N SER A 47 -13.90 15.36 -29.59
CA SER A 47 -13.06 14.68 -30.58
C SER A 47 -13.07 13.16 -30.46
N LEU A 48 -13.53 12.60 -29.32
CA LEU A 48 -13.42 11.17 -29.05
C LEU A 48 -14.09 10.31 -30.12
N HIS A 49 -15.24 10.75 -30.65
CA HIS A 49 -15.97 9.99 -31.67
C HIS A 49 -15.20 9.91 -32.99
N ALA A 50 -14.72 11.05 -33.50
CA ALA A 50 -13.97 11.12 -34.76
C ALA A 50 -12.63 10.36 -34.68
N GLU A 51 -11.94 10.46 -33.54
CA GLU A 51 -10.71 9.72 -33.28
C GLU A 51 -10.98 8.22 -33.20
N TRP A 52 -12.06 7.81 -32.53
CA TRP A 52 -12.44 6.41 -32.44
C TRP A 52 -12.78 5.82 -33.82
N ASP A 53 -13.53 6.53 -34.65
CA ASP A 53 -13.83 6.10 -36.02
C ASP A 53 -12.56 5.97 -36.87
N THR A 54 -11.61 6.90 -36.71
CA THR A 54 -10.30 6.86 -37.38
C THR A 54 -9.51 5.62 -36.95
N ILE A 55 -9.51 5.29 -35.65
CA ILE A 55 -8.84 4.09 -35.14
C ILE A 55 -9.51 2.84 -35.70
N LEU A 56 -10.85 2.77 -35.72
CA LEU A 56 -11.60 1.64 -36.28
C LEU A 56 -11.30 1.45 -37.78
N GLN A 57 -11.19 2.52 -38.56
CA GLN A 57 -10.77 2.45 -39.95
C GLN A 57 -9.31 2.01 -40.10
N ALA A 58 -8.43 2.48 -39.20
CA ALA A 58 -7.02 2.14 -39.24
C ALA A 58 -6.77 0.65 -38.99
N VAL A 59 -7.47 0.03 -38.04
CA VAL A 59 -7.31 -1.42 -37.74
C VAL A 59 -7.80 -2.34 -38.86
N GLU A 60 -8.53 -1.82 -39.85
CA GLU A 60 -8.94 -2.59 -41.04
C GLU A 60 -7.83 -2.70 -42.10
N ARG A 61 -6.81 -1.83 -42.04
CA ARG A 61 -5.67 -1.85 -42.95
C ARG A 61 -4.88 -3.15 -42.81
N PRO A 62 -4.38 -3.76 -43.92
CA PRO A 62 -3.73 -5.08 -43.89
C PRO A 62 -2.59 -5.23 -42.87
N ASP A 63 -1.82 -4.17 -42.65
CA ASP A 63 -0.70 -4.09 -41.71
C ASP A 63 -1.15 -4.05 -40.23
N LEU A 64 -2.40 -3.66 -39.95
CA LEU A 64 -2.93 -3.44 -38.60
C LEU A 64 -4.09 -4.37 -38.22
N ARG A 65 -4.48 -5.31 -39.11
CA ARG A 65 -5.60 -6.25 -38.87
C ARG A 65 -5.49 -7.10 -37.61
N HIS A 66 -4.28 -7.28 -37.09
CA HIS A 66 -4.05 -8.00 -35.84
C HIS A 66 -4.61 -7.25 -34.61
N PHE A 67 -4.93 -5.96 -34.74
CA PHE A 67 -5.61 -5.14 -33.71
C PHE A 67 -7.14 -5.11 -33.85
N ARG A 68 -7.75 -5.95 -34.69
CA ARG A 68 -9.22 -6.04 -34.73
C ARG A 68 -9.79 -6.48 -33.37
N GLY A 69 -10.97 -5.97 -33.03
CA GLY A 69 -11.63 -6.25 -31.75
C GLY A 69 -11.17 -5.34 -30.60
N ILE A 70 -10.52 -4.22 -30.91
CA ILE A 70 -10.21 -3.17 -29.94
C ILE A 70 -11.47 -2.62 -29.27
N PHE A 71 -11.33 -2.22 -28.02
CA PHE A 71 -12.37 -1.55 -27.24
C PHE A 71 -11.73 -0.43 -26.41
N LEU A 72 -12.54 0.58 -26.08
CA LEU A 72 -12.14 1.62 -25.15
C LEU A 72 -12.43 1.18 -23.72
N PHE A 73 -11.42 1.24 -22.87
CA PHE A 73 -11.59 1.05 -21.43
C PHE A 73 -11.61 2.42 -20.74
N CYS A 74 -12.80 2.84 -20.32
CA CYS A 74 -12.98 4.07 -19.56
C CYS A 74 -12.86 3.78 -18.06
N HIS A 75 -12.04 4.57 -17.36
CA HIS A 75 -11.97 4.56 -15.91
C HIS A 75 -12.12 5.98 -15.39
N ASP A 76 -12.96 6.16 -14.37
CA ASP A 76 -13.06 7.42 -13.66
C ASP A 76 -12.38 7.30 -12.28
N LYS A 77 -11.56 8.29 -11.93
CA LYS A 77 -10.82 8.36 -10.67
C LYS A 77 -11.37 9.50 -9.83
N ASN A 78 -11.42 9.28 -8.51
CA ASN A 78 -11.90 10.24 -7.50
C ASN A 78 -13.43 10.42 -7.44
N LEU A 79 -14.21 9.72 -8.28
CA LEU A 79 -15.68 9.78 -8.21
C LEU A 79 -16.21 9.46 -6.80
N LYS A 80 -15.61 8.47 -6.12
CA LYS A 80 -15.92 8.11 -4.71
C LYS A 80 -15.86 9.30 -3.76
N CYS A 81 -14.90 10.21 -3.94
CA CYS A 81 -14.74 11.39 -3.09
C CYS A 81 -15.77 12.49 -3.42
N LEU A 82 -16.19 12.58 -4.68
CA LEU A 82 -17.18 13.55 -5.15
C LEU A 82 -18.62 13.15 -4.79
N THR A 83 -18.89 11.84 -4.73
CA THR A 83 -20.24 11.30 -4.50
C THR A 83 -20.47 10.82 -3.07
N LYS A 84 -19.44 10.85 -2.20
CA LYS A 84 -19.54 10.49 -0.78
C LYS A 84 -20.65 11.30 -0.08
N ASP A 85 -21.48 10.62 0.69
CA ASP A 85 -22.49 11.25 1.55
C ASP A 85 -22.75 10.40 2.81
N SER A 86 -23.48 10.98 3.76
CA SER A 86 -23.90 10.33 5.00
C SER A 86 -25.20 9.54 4.86
N THR A 87 -25.87 9.65 3.71
CA THR A 87 -27.08 8.90 3.37
C THR A 87 -26.91 8.21 2.02
N TRP A 88 -27.57 7.06 1.83
CA TRP A 88 -27.50 6.32 0.57
C TRP A 88 -28.12 7.11 -0.58
N ARG A 89 -29.29 7.74 -0.36
CA ARG A 89 -30.01 8.51 -1.38
C ARG A 89 -29.18 9.65 -1.95
N ASN A 90 -28.56 10.46 -1.09
CA ASN A 90 -27.75 11.58 -1.58
C ASN A 90 -26.51 11.10 -2.32
N MET A 91 -25.90 10.01 -1.85
CA MET A 91 -24.75 9.41 -2.52
C MET A 91 -25.11 8.87 -3.91
N THR A 92 -26.22 8.13 -4.04
CA THR A 92 -26.67 7.60 -5.34
C THR A 92 -27.13 8.73 -6.27
N SER A 93 -27.89 9.71 -5.77
CA SER A 93 -28.32 10.85 -6.59
C SER A 93 -27.14 11.67 -7.14
N ARG A 94 -26.10 11.92 -6.34
CA ARG A 94 -24.87 12.56 -6.85
C ARG A 94 -24.17 11.68 -7.86
N PHE A 95 -24.04 10.38 -7.58
CA PHE A 95 -23.45 9.44 -8.54
C PHE A 95 -24.19 9.45 -9.88
N ASP A 96 -25.52 9.38 -9.86
CA ASP A 96 -26.36 9.39 -11.06
C ASP A 96 -26.23 10.70 -11.84
N GLU A 97 -26.18 11.84 -11.13
CA GLU A 97 -25.97 13.15 -11.78
C GLU A 97 -24.63 13.20 -12.52
N TYR A 98 -23.55 12.73 -11.91
CA TYR A 98 -22.24 12.67 -12.56
C TYR A 98 -22.22 11.66 -13.70
N TRP A 99 -22.76 10.46 -13.46
CA TRP A 99 -22.75 9.36 -14.41
C TRP A 99 -23.52 9.71 -15.68
N THR A 100 -24.74 10.23 -15.56
CA THR A 100 -25.59 10.57 -16.72
C THR A 100 -25.05 11.74 -17.54
N LYS A 101 -24.29 12.66 -16.93
CA LYS A 101 -23.61 13.74 -17.65
C LYS A 101 -22.36 13.27 -18.39
N ALA A 102 -21.69 12.22 -17.87
CA ALA A 102 -20.41 11.77 -18.40
C ALA A 102 -20.53 10.57 -19.36
N VAL A 103 -21.57 9.74 -19.21
CA VAL A 103 -21.70 8.45 -19.89
C VAL A 103 -23.02 8.35 -20.63
N VAL A 104 -22.94 8.10 -21.94
CA VAL A 104 -24.09 7.74 -22.77
C VAL A 104 -24.17 6.22 -22.85
N GLU A 105 -25.16 5.62 -22.19
CA GLU A 105 -25.22 4.17 -21.96
C GLU A 105 -25.28 3.32 -23.24
N GLY A 106 -25.81 3.89 -24.34
CA GLY A 106 -25.90 3.20 -25.63
C GLY A 106 -24.55 2.81 -26.24
N TYR A 107 -23.44 3.41 -25.80
CA TYR A 107 -22.10 3.06 -26.26
C TYR A 107 -21.39 2.00 -25.40
N MET A 108 -22.02 1.52 -24.32
CA MET A 108 -21.41 0.52 -23.45
C MET A 108 -21.63 -0.89 -24.00
N THR A 109 -20.55 -1.59 -24.34
CA THR A 109 -20.58 -2.96 -24.90
C THR A 109 -20.28 -4.06 -23.86
N SER A 110 -19.85 -3.69 -22.66
CA SER A 110 -19.52 -4.60 -21.55
C SER A 110 -20.16 -4.15 -20.25
N ASP A 111 -20.30 -5.07 -19.29
CA ASP A 111 -20.76 -4.76 -17.94
C ASP A 111 -19.88 -3.69 -17.29
N ALA A 112 -20.50 -2.63 -16.79
CA ALA A 112 -19.82 -1.64 -15.98
C ALA A 112 -19.60 -2.18 -14.56
N TYR A 113 -18.45 -1.84 -13.98
CA TYR A 113 -18.15 -2.16 -12.59
C TYR A 113 -18.02 -0.88 -11.77
N ILE A 114 -18.68 -0.86 -10.63
CA ILE A 114 -18.76 0.27 -9.71
C ILE A 114 -18.10 -0.15 -8.41
N ASP A 115 -17.22 0.70 -7.90
CA ASP A 115 -16.68 0.51 -6.57
C ASP A 115 -17.58 1.23 -5.55
N VAL A 116 -18.19 0.45 -4.65
CA VAL A 116 -18.97 0.97 -3.52
C VAL A 116 -18.08 0.94 -2.29
N GLY A 117 -17.87 2.09 -1.68
CA GLY A 117 -16.97 2.26 -0.53
C GLY A 117 -17.68 2.77 0.71
N LYS A 118 -17.20 2.34 1.87
CA LYS A 118 -17.54 2.87 3.18
C LYS A 118 -16.25 3.30 3.88
N GLU A 119 -16.27 4.51 4.41
CA GLU A 119 -15.23 5.00 5.30
C GLU A 119 -15.78 5.16 6.70
N LEU A 120 -15.12 4.52 7.66
CA LEU A 120 -15.36 4.78 9.07
C LEU A 120 -14.31 5.76 9.58
N CYS A 121 -14.74 6.98 9.88
CA CYS A 121 -13.90 7.97 10.52
C CYS A 121 -13.91 7.78 12.05
N PRO A 122 -12.78 7.99 12.76
CA PRO A 122 -12.83 8.17 14.20
C PRO A 122 -13.75 9.34 14.50
N ALA A 123 -14.63 9.19 15.50
CA ALA A 123 -15.44 10.30 15.98
C ALA A 123 -14.50 11.41 16.44
N ARG A 124 -14.30 12.44 15.61
CA ARG A 124 -14.11 13.77 16.18
C ARG A 124 -15.48 14.12 16.76
N GLY A 125 -15.51 14.81 17.89
CA GLY A 125 -16.59 15.75 18.12
C GLY A 125 -16.56 16.78 16.98
N SER A 126 -16.97 16.40 15.77
CA SER A 126 -17.21 17.32 14.67
C SER A 126 -18.61 17.89 14.90
N GLY A 127 -18.73 18.66 15.99
CA GLY A 127 -19.73 19.68 16.06
C GLY A 127 -19.37 20.73 15.02
N VAL A 128 -19.89 20.59 13.81
CA VAL A 128 -20.39 21.76 13.08
C VAL A 128 -21.76 22.08 13.68
N THR A 129 -21.75 22.42 14.96
CA THR A 129 -22.85 23.02 15.70
C THR A 129 -22.19 23.81 16.81
N CYS A 130 -22.25 25.12 16.68
CA CYS A 130 -22.12 26.03 17.79
C CYS A 130 -23.19 25.62 18.81
N GLU A 131 -22.85 24.81 19.81
CA GLU A 131 -23.61 24.77 21.05
C GLU A 131 -22.80 24.07 22.15
N GLU A 132 -22.71 24.86 23.23
CA GLU A 132 -22.21 24.66 24.58
C GLU A 132 -21.52 23.34 24.95
N LYS A 133 -20.22 23.51 25.26
CA LYS A 133 -19.36 22.56 25.95
C LYS A 133 -20.04 22.09 27.24
N THR A 134 -20.26 20.78 27.34
CA THR A 134 -20.37 20.11 28.62
C THR A 134 -19.12 19.24 28.83
N ASN A 135 -18.67 19.23 30.08
CA ASN A 135 -17.37 18.76 30.55
C ASN A 135 -17.06 17.32 30.14
N ASN A 136 -16.18 17.11 29.16
CA ASN A 136 -15.70 15.78 28.83
C ASN A 136 -14.16 15.70 28.86
N SER A 137 -13.68 14.61 29.46
CA SER A 137 -12.29 14.22 29.66
C SER A 137 -11.37 14.53 28.47
N GLU A 138 -10.12 14.89 28.74
CA GLU A 138 -9.05 15.17 27.76
C GLU A 138 -8.93 14.11 26.64
N ASP A 139 -9.39 12.88 26.87
CA ASP A 139 -9.35 11.76 25.93
C ASP A 139 -10.32 11.88 24.74
N GLU A 140 -11.35 12.75 24.84
CA GLU A 140 -12.36 12.98 23.80
C GLU A 140 -11.88 13.95 22.70
N VAL A 141 -10.86 14.77 22.99
CA VAL A 141 -10.31 15.78 22.07
C VAL A 141 -9.14 15.23 21.24
N ALA A 142 -8.48 14.18 21.71
CA ALA A 142 -7.28 13.64 21.07
C ALA A 142 -7.58 12.97 19.72
N ALA A 143 -6.82 13.31 18.68
CA ALA A 143 -6.92 12.67 17.37
C ALA A 143 -6.74 11.14 17.49
N LYS A 144 -7.56 10.35 16.77
CA LYS A 144 -7.55 8.88 16.86
C LYS A 144 -7.24 8.21 15.52
N MET A 145 -6.71 6.99 15.57
CA MET A 145 -6.46 6.13 14.42
C MET A 145 -7.17 4.78 14.60
N LEU A 146 -7.77 4.27 13.53
CA LEU A 146 -8.46 2.98 13.50
C LEU A 146 -7.66 1.94 12.72
N LEU A 147 -7.50 0.75 13.29
CA LEU A 147 -6.89 -0.42 12.63
C LEU A 147 -7.87 -1.58 12.63
N TRP A 148 -8.10 -2.25 11.49
CA TRP A 148 -8.97 -3.42 11.42
C TRP A 148 -8.48 -4.54 12.34
N LYS A 149 -9.37 -5.15 13.12
CA LYS A 149 -9.10 -6.39 13.85
C LYS A 149 -9.04 -7.53 12.84
N LYS A 150 -7.92 -8.23 12.86
CA LYS A 150 -7.56 -9.46 12.13
C LYS A 150 -8.38 -9.78 10.88
N CYS A 151 -8.09 -9.04 9.80
CA CYS A 151 -8.38 -9.48 8.44
C CYS A 151 -7.12 -10.03 7.73
N CYS A 152 -5.90 -9.60 8.12
CA CYS A 152 -4.56 -10.00 7.65
C CYS A 152 -3.49 -9.40 8.61
N LEU A 153 -2.18 -9.41 8.30
CA LEU A 153 -1.14 -8.75 9.11
C LEU A 153 -0.87 -7.32 8.62
N ASP A 154 -0.64 -6.39 9.54
CA ASP A 154 -0.32 -4.99 9.26
C ASP A 154 0.82 -4.53 10.13
N ALA A 155 1.81 -3.91 9.50
CA ALA A 155 2.94 -3.26 10.16
C ALA A 155 3.67 -4.15 11.21
N MET A 156 3.76 -5.47 10.97
CA MET A 156 4.34 -6.47 11.88
C MET A 156 3.49 -6.83 13.12
N LEU A 157 2.22 -6.43 13.20
CA LEU A 157 1.29 -6.81 14.28
C LEU A 157 0.45 -8.02 13.89
N GLN A 158 0.22 -8.92 14.85
CA GLN A 158 -0.54 -10.16 14.65
C GLN A 158 -2.03 -9.93 14.41
N ASP A 159 -2.61 -8.96 15.12
CA ASP A 159 -4.06 -8.82 15.22
C ASP A 159 -4.63 -7.62 14.47
N SER A 160 -3.80 -6.86 13.72
CA SER A 160 -4.26 -5.82 12.80
C SER A 160 -3.90 -6.13 11.37
N GLY A 161 -4.73 -5.73 10.40
CA GLY A 161 -4.60 -6.14 9.01
C GLY A 161 -5.17 -5.22 7.95
N SER A 162 -4.75 -5.44 6.70
CA SER A 162 -5.55 -5.10 5.51
C SER A 162 -5.67 -6.32 4.61
N MET A 163 -6.83 -6.53 3.99
CA MET A 163 -7.11 -7.71 3.18
C MET A 163 -7.81 -7.32 1.88
N THR A 164 -7.43 -7.98 0.79
CA THR A 164 -8.20 -7.99 -0.47
C THR A 164 -8.67 -9.42 -0.71
N ILE A 165 -9.98 -9.61 -0.83
CA ILE A 165 -10.62 -10.89 -1.10
C ILE A 165 -11.18 -10.84 -2.51
N GLU A 166 -10.57 -11.58 -3.43
CA GLU A 166 -11.11 -11.76 -4.77
C GLU A 166 -12.09 -12.93 -4.78
N THR A 167 -13.23 -12.73 -5.45
CA THR A 167 -14.18 -13.82 -5.65
C THR A 167 -13.67 -14.79 -6.71
N HIS A 168 -13.77 -16.10 -6.41
CA HIS A 168 -13.44 -17.13 -7.38
C HIS A 168 -14.35 -17.04 -8.61
N ARG A 169 -13.79 -17.26 -9.82
CA ARG A 169 -14.49 -17.04 -11.10
C ARG A 169 -15.81 -17.82 -11.23
N GLY A 170 -15.85 -19.05 -10.71
CA GLY A 170 -17.05 -19.91 -10.71
C GLY A 170 -17.94 -19.80 -9.46
N SER A 171 -17.67 -18.85 -8.56
CA SER A 171 -18.47 -18.71 -7.33
C SER A 171 -19.81 -18.03 -7.56
N LYS A 172 -20.81 -18.35 -6.74
CA LYS A 172 -22.12 -17.66 -6.74
C LYS A 172 -21.96 -16.15 -6.56
N SER A 173 -21.01 -15.71 -5.73
CA SER A 173 -20.73 -14.28 -5.53
C SER A 173 -20.24 -13.60 -6.82
N ARG A 174 -19.35 -14.25 -7.57
CA ARG A 174 -18.87 -13.75 -8.86
C ARG A 174 -20.00 -13.68 -9.90
N THR A 175 -20.79 -14.74 -10.01
CA THR A 175 -21.97 -14.77 -10.91
C THR A 175 -23.01 -13.74 -10.50
N GLY A 176 -23.15 -13.47 -9.20
CA GLY A 176 -23.99 -12.41 -8.64
C GLY A 176 -23.45 -11.00 -8.84
N GLY A 177 -22.24 -10.85 -9.39
CA GLY A 177 -21.64 -9.57 -9.76
C GLY A 177 -20.72 -8.94 -8.71
N LEU A 178 -20.33 -9.64 -7.64
CA LEU A 178 -19.29 -9.18 -6.71
C LEU A 178 -17.93 -9.65 -7.22
N LEU A 179 -17.00 -8.73 -7.50
CA LEU A 179 -15.67 -9.05 -8.04
C LEU A 179 -14.64 -9.22 -6.92
N TYR A 180 -14.54 -8.24 -6.04
CA TYR A 180 -13.67 -8.31 -4.87
C TYR A 180 -14.19 -7.42 -3.74
N SER A 181 -13.70 -7.68 -2.53
CA SER A 181 -13.85 -6.82 -1.36
C SER A 181 -12.48 -6.48 -0.78
N GLN A 182 -12.27 -5.24 -0.40
CA GLN A 182 -11.02 -4.75 0.16
C GLN A 182 -11.27 -4.05 1.49
N PHE A 183 -10.45 -4.37 2.49
CA PHE A 183 -10.51 -3.83 3.84
C PHE A 183 -9.13 -3.32 4.20
N TYR A 184 -8.98 -2.02 4.50
CA TYR A 184 -7.69 -1.47 4.89
C TYR A 184 -7.83 -0.26 5.81
N SER A 185 -6.79 0.03 6.57
CA SER A 185 -6.70 1.28 7.33
C SER A 185 -6.19 2.40 6.43
N SER A 186 -6.72 3.62 6.58
CA SER A 186 -6.20 4.79 5.89
C SER A 186 -4.85 5.26 6.44
N VAL A 187 -4.34 4.63 7.51
CA VAL A 187 -2.97 4.86 8.02
C VAL A 187 -1.91 4.65 6.93
N LYS A 188 -2.14 3.77 5.94
CA LYS A 188 -1.22 3.60 4.80
C LYS A 188 -1.02 4.88 3.98
N GLU A 189 -2.03 5.76 3.96
CA GLU A 189 -2.00 7.04 3.23
C GLU A 189 -1.04 8.05 3.88
N LEU A 190 -0.62 7.80 5.12
CA LEU A 190 0.46 8.56 5.77
C LEU A 190 1.74 8.55 4.93
N PHE A 191 2.02 7.43 4.25
CA PHE A 191 3.25 7.20 3.52
C PHE A 191 3.04 7.06 2.01
N ALA A 192 1.82 7.19 1.50
CA ALA A 192 1.54 7.06 0.08
C ALA A 192 1.93 8.35 -0.67
N ALA A 193 2.75 8.24 -1.71
CA ALA A 193 3.10 9.36 -2.59
C ALA A 193 2.98 8.94 -4.05
N GLY A 194 1.78 9.08 -4.64
CA GLY A 194 1.54 8.72 -6.05
C GLY A 194 1.86 7.26 -6.36
N ASN A 195 1.39 6.34 -5.51
CA ASN A 195 1.69 4.90 -5.50
C ASN A 195 3.14 4.52 -5.18
N ILE A 196 3.96 5.47 -4.72
CA ILE A 196 5.30 5.20 -4.22
C ILE A 196 5.26 5.08 -2.70
N TYR A 197 5.81 3.99 -2.19
CA TYR A 197 5.85 3.66 -0.77
C TYR A 197 7.30 3.58 -0.26
N PRO A 198 7.57 3.99 0.99
CA PRO A 198 8.93 3.98 1.53
C PRO A 198 9.63 2.62 1.40
N PHE A 199 10.94 2.60 1.15
CA PHE A 199 11.76 1.38 1.18
C PHE A 199 11.30 0.24 0.23
N THR A 200 10.48 0.53 -0.78
CA THR A 200 10.10 -0.43 -1.84
C THR A 200 11.10 -0.51 -2.99
N ASN A 201 12.12 0.36 -3.00
CA ASN A 201 13.18 0.32 -3.98
C ASN A 201 14.22 -0.74 -3.62
N VAL A 202 14.11 -1.92 -4.23
CA VAL A 202 15.06 -3.04 -4.04
C VAL A 202 16.50 -2.68 -4.38
N ALA A 203 16.75 -1.66 -5.20
CA ALA A 203 18.10 -1.23 -5.54
C ALA A 203 18.89 -0.70 -4.33
N ILE A 204 18.22 -0.25 -3.27
CA ILE A 204 18.93 0.18 -2.05
C ILE A 204 19.67 -0.97 -1.38
N GLU A 205 19.29 -2.23 -1.64
CA GLU A 205 20.01 -3.42 -1.15
C GLU A 205 21.45 -3.47 -1.63
N THR A 206 21.78 -2.85 -2.77
CA THR A 206 23.17 -2.83 -3.25
C THR A 206 24.09 -2.01 -2.34
N LEU A 207 23.53 -1.15 -1.47
CA LEU A 207 24.31 -0.45 -0.43
C LEU A 207 24.95 -1.41 0.57
N ALA A 208 24.44 -2.64 0.70
CA ALA A 208 25.00 -3.68 1.57
C ALA A 208 26.19 -4.42 0.95
N LEU A 209 26.43 -4.26 -0.36
CA LEU A 209 27.49 -4.99 -1.07
C LEU A 209 28.85 -4.34 -0.90
N ASP A 210 29.89 -5.16 -0.95
CA ASP A 210 31.28 -4.69 -0.95
C ASP A 210 31.56 -3.73 -2.14
N PRO A 211 32.25 -2.59 -1.92
CA PRO A 211 32.53 -1.62 -2.99
C PRO A 211 33.29 -2.21 -4.19
N LYS A 212 34.17 -3.21 -4.00
CA LYS A 212 34.86 -3.88 -5.11
C LYS A 212 33.90 -4.74 -5.90
N LEU A 213 32.99 -5.45 -5.24
CA LEU A 213 31.95 -6.24 -5.90
C LEU A 213 31.01 -5.34 -6.71
N GLN A 214 30.61 -4.20 -6.17
CA GLN A 214 29.80 -3.21 -6.89
C GLN A 214 30.51 -2.72 -8.16
N LYS A 215 31.80 -2.35 -8.06
CA LYS A 215 32.60 -1.94 -9.22
C LYS A 215 32.70 -3.06 -10.26
N THR A 216 32.98 -4.29 -9.85
CA THR A 216 33.03 -5.43 -10.78
C THR A 216 31.70 -5.63 -11.49
N TRP A 217 30.57 -5.53 -10.79
CA TRP A 217 29.24 -5.67 -11.39
C TRP A 217 28.91 -4.54 -12.36
N GLN A 218 29.36 -3.30 -12.09
CA GLN A 218 29.25 -2.18 -13.03
C GLN A 218 30.02 -2.43 -14.33
N HIS A 219 31.16 -3.11 -14.27
CA HIS A 219 31.96 -3.42 -15.46
C HIS A 219 31.42 -4.63 -16.26
N VAL A 220 30.88 -5.65 -15.57
CA VAL A 220 30.42 -6.90 -16.21
C VAL A 220 28.98 -6.82 -16.72
N ARG A 221 28.09 -6.05 -16.06
CA ARG A 221 26.69 -5.87 -16.49
C ARG A 221 26.38 -4.40 -16.71
N VAL A 222 26.36 -3.99 -17.98
CA VAL A 222 25.98 -2.65 -18.48
C VAL A 222 24.61 -2.16 -17.97
N GLY A 223 23.76 -3.04 -17.40
CA GLY A 223 22.40 -2.71 -16.93
C GLY A 223 22.17 -2.58 -15.42
N LEU A 224 23.14 -2.92 -14.55
CA LEU A 224 22.95 -2.91 -13.08
C LEU A 224 23.68 -1.74 -12.37
N SER A 225 24.18 -0.77 -13.13
CA SER A 225 24.95 0.35 -12.59
C SER A 225 24.03 1.35 -11.87
N HIS A 226 23.78 1.10 -10.59
CA HIS A 226 23.21 2.10 -9.70
C HIS A 226 24.34 2.96 -9.14
N ASP A 227 24.20 4.29 -9.27
CA ASP A 227 25.09 5.25 -8.63
C ASP A 227 24.93 5.12 -7.09
N PRO A 228 25.98 4.73 -6.35
CA PRO A 228 25.92 4.60 -4.90
C PRO A 228 25.50 5.90 -4.21
N VAL A 229 25.89 7.06 -4.76
CA VAL A 229 25.51 8.37 -4.21
C VAL A 229 24.01 8.60 -4.38
N ALA A 230 23.45 8.24 -5.54
CA ALA A 230 22.02 8.31 -5.78
C ALA A 230 21.23 7.38 -4.86
N LEU A 231 21.73 6.17 -4.58
CA LEU A 231 21.08 5.21 -3.67
C LEU A 231 21.13 5.65 -2.21
N ILE A 232 22.28 6.16 -1.73
CA ILE A 232 22.38 6.76 -0.39
C ILE A 232 21.39 7.93 -0.27
N ARG A 233 21.32 8.79 -1.30
CA ARG A 233 20.35 9.89 -1.32
C ARG A 233 18.91 9.39 -1.28
N ALA A 234 18.58 8.33 -2.04
CA ALA A 234 17.25 7.72 -2.03
C ALA A 234 16.89 7.16 -0.65
N TYR A 235 17.82 6.46 0.00
CA TYR A 235 17.66 5.94 1.36
C TYR A 235 17.41 7.06 2.37
N LEU A 236 18.27 8.07 2.41
CA LEU A 236 18.15 9.21 3.33
C LEU A 236 16.87 10.01 3.08
N TYR A 237 16.51 10.22 1.80
CA TYR A 237 15.27 10.89 1.43
C TYR A 237 14.04 10.13 1.91
N THR A 238 14.04 8.80 1.75
CA THR A 238 12.97 7.92 2.25
C THR A 238 12.82 8.06 3.77
N LYS A 239 13.92 8.04 4.52
CA LYS A 239 13.90 8.26 5.98
C LYS A 239 13.28 9.61 6.35
N LEU A 240 13.71 10.68 5.68
CA LEU A 240 13.20 12.04 5.94
C LEU A 240 11.70 12.12 5.61
N ARG A 241 11.26 11.50 4.51
CA ARG A 241 9.84 11.45 4.17
C ARG A 241 9.02 10.74 5.24
N CYS A 242 9.48 9.59 5.75
CA CYS A 242 8.83 8.91 6.88
C CYS A 242 8.78 9.81 8.12
N HIS A 243 9.87 10.52 8.43
CA HIS A 243 9.92 11.45 9.56
C HIS A 243 8.88 12.57 9.42
N TYR A 244 8.86 13.29 8.30
CA TYR A 244 7.93 14.41 8.10
C TYR A 244 6.48 13.95 7.93
N ALA A 245 6.24 12.77 7.38
CA ALA A 245 4.91 12.17 7.33
C ALA A 245 4.36 11.95 8.75
N ILE A 246 5.16 11.33 9.63
CA ILE A 246 4.81 11.06 11.03
C ILE A 246 4.63 12.38 11.80
N SER A 247 5.62 13.28 11.76
CA SER A 247 5.58 14.56 12.49
C SER A 247 4.43 15.44 12.03
N GLY A 248 4.12 15.46 10.72
CA GLY A 248 3.06 16.28 10.14
C GLY A 248 1.64 15.70 10.28
N SER A 249 1.45 14.66 11.09
CA SER A 249 0.17 13.94 11.21
C SER A 249 -0.32 13.74 12.64
N THR A 250 0.32 14.38 13.64
CA THR A 250 0.00 14.25 15.07
C THR A 250 -1.45 14.59 15.41
N GLU A 251 -2.07 15.51 14.67
CA GLU A 251 -3.44 15.99 14.89
C GLU A 251 -4.46 15.38 13.91
N LYS A 252 -4.02 14.47 13.04
CA LYS A 252 -4.86 13.89 11.99
C LYS A 252 -5.54 12.62 12.47
N CYS A 253 -6.79 12.46 12.07
CA CYS A 253 -7.55 11.24 12.29
C CYS A 253 -7.44 10.31 11.08
N PHE A 254 -7.27 9.01 11.33
CA PHE A 254 -7.22 8.00 10.26
C PHE A 254 -8.24 6.90 10.54
N GLY A 255 -9.06 6.61 9.54
CA GLY A 255 -10.17 5.68 9.62
C GLY A 255 -9.84 4.31 9.03
N THR A 256 -10.89 3.51 8.87
CA THR A 256 -10.86 2.26 8.11
C THR A 256 -11.76 2.36 6.90
N TRP A 257 -11.31 1.79 5.79
CA TRP A 257 -12.04 1.72 4.54
C TRP A 257 -12.43 0.28 4.23
N GLU A 258 -13.64 0.14 3.70
CA GLU A 258 -14.24 -1.09 3.19
C GLU A 258 -14.75 -0.78 1.78
N GLU A 259 -14.24 -1.48 0.77
CA GLU A 259 -14.54 -1.23 -0.63
C GLU A 259 -14.94 -2.52 -1.34
N HIS A 260 -15.98 -2.45 -2.16
CA HIS A 260 -16.49 -3.58 -2.94
C HIS A 260 -16.59 -3.20 -4.40
N ARG A 261 -15.96 -3.99 -5.28
CA ARG A 261 -16.18 -3.85 -6.72
C ARG A 261 -17.37 -4.71 -7.14
N VAL A 262 -18.44 -4.08 -7.56
CA VAL A 262 -19.69 -4.73 -7.95
C VAL A 262 -20.05 -4.41 -9.40
N SER A 263 -20.75 -5.31 -10.07
CA SER A 263 -21.37 -5.01 -11.38
C SER A 263 -22.45 -3.93 -11.23
N LYS A 264 -22.69 -3.15 -12.28
CA LYS A 264 -23.79 -2.17 -12.35
C LYS A 264 -25.14 -2.81 -12.03
N LYS A 265 -25.36 -4.04 -12.50
CA LYS A 265 -26.57 -4.82 -12.20
C LYS A 265 -26.72 -5.06 -10.69
N LEU A 266 -25.66 -5.53 -10.03
CA LEU A 266 -25.67 -5.76 -8.58
C LEU A 266 -25.84 -4.43 -7.81
N PHE A 267 -25.21 -3.35 -8.27
CA PHE A 267 -25.39 -2.02 -7.68
C PHE A 267 -26.86 -1.58 -7.72
N GLY A 268 -27.53 -1.70 -8.87
CA GLY A 268 -28.96 -1.40 -8.98
C GLY A 268 -29.85 -2.28 -8.09
N GLN A 269 -29.49 -3.56 -7.91
CA GLN A 269 -30.19 -4.44 -6.98
C GLN A 269 -30.01 -4.04 -5.52
N ILE A 270 -28.80 -3.59 -5.14
CA ILE A 270 -28.50 -3.08 -3.79
C ILE A 270 -29.33 -1.81 -3.54
N ASP A 271 -29.31 -0.87 -4.48
CA ASP A 271 -30.07 0.38 -4.40
C ASP A 271 -31.57 0.13 -4.23
N ALA A 272 -32.16 -0.70 -5.10
CA ALA A 272 -33.57 -1.09 -5.00
C ALA A 272 -33.90 -1.73 -3.63
N ARG A 273 -33.00 -2.56 -3.09
CA ARG A 273 -33.21 -3.21 -1.79
C ARG A 273 -33.14 -2.23 -0.62
N ILE A 274 -32.25 -1.23 -0.68
CA ILE A 274 -32.12 -0.19 0.34
C ILE A 274 -33.35 0.71 0.34
N GLN A 275 -33.83 1.12 -0.85
CA GLN A 275 -35.06 1.89 -1.01
C GLN A 275 -36.28 1.11 -0.50
N GLN A 276 -36.41 -0.17 -0.86
CA GLN A 276 -37.51 -1.03 -0.39
C GLN A 276 -37.55 -1.14 1.14
N ARG A 277 -36.37 -1.17 1.79
CA ARG A 277 -36.26 -1.20 3.26
C ARG A 277 -36.38 0.18 3.92
N ARG A 278 -36.53 1.25 3.14
CA ARG A 278 -36.60 2.65 3.62
C ARG A 278 -35.37 3.06 4.43
N PHE A 279 -34.21 2.55 4.05
CA PHE A 279 -32.92 2.93 4.65
C PHE A 279 -32.19 4.01 3.85
N ASP A 280 -32.75 4.45 2.74
CA ASP A 280 -32.10 5.33 1.78
C ASP A 280 -31.87 6.75 2.32
N THR A 281 -32.75 7.25 3.19
CA THR A 281 -32.59 8.54 3.89
C THR A 281 -31.93 8.43 5.25
N GLN A 282 -31.76 7.21 5.76
CA GLN A 282 -31.21 7.04 7.09
C GLN A 282 -29.73 7.40 7.08
N HIS A 283 -29.31 8.24 8.03
CA HIS A 283 -27.89 8.51 8.23
C HIS A 283 -27.16 7.23 8.62
N PHE A 284 -26.03 6.97 7.95
CA PHE A 284 -25.12 5.90 8.34
C PHE A 284 -24.65 6.15 9.77
N ARG A 285 -24.98 5.22 10.68
CA ARG A 285 -24.67 5.36 12.10
C ARG A 285 -23.17 5.16 12.33
N SER A 286 -22.60 5.98 13.22
CA SER A 286 -21.28 5.72 13.79
C SER A 286 -21.33 4.41 14.58
N ALA A 287 -20.28 3.61 14.50
CA ALA A 287 -20.19 2.31 15.17
C ALA A 287 -20.10 2.51 16.69
N GLN A 288 -21.26 2.56 17.33
CA GLN A 288 -21.43 2.61 18.78
C GLN A 288 -21.40 1.22 19.44
N ASP A 289 -21.29 0.15 18.66
CA ASP A 289 -21.32 -1.22 19.19
C ASP A 289 -20.08 -1.56 20.03
N SER A 290 -20.31 -2.37 21.07
CA SER A 290 -19.28 -2.95 21.93
C SER A 290 -18.36 -3.95 21.22
N ASN A 291 -18.81 -4.51 20.08
CA ASN A 291 -18.05 -5.48 19.29
C ASN A 291 -17.44 -4.87 18.00
N ARG A 292 -16.63 -3.83 18.16
CA ARG A 292 -15.97 -3.14 17.03
C ARG A 292 -15.02 -4.09 16.30
N SER A 293 -15.13 -4.14 14.97
CA SER A 293 -14.21 -4.88 14.08
C SER A 293 -12.86 -4.19 13.89
N TYR A 294 -12.55 -3.18 14.70
CA TYR A 294 -11.33 -2.38 14.63
C TYR A 294 -10.86 -2.01 16.04
N TYR A 295 -9.56 -1.81 16.18
CA TYR A 295 -8.93 -1.17 17.33
C TYR A 295 -8.97 0.35 17.17
N THR A 296 -9.00 1.06 18.29
CA THR A 296 -8.90 2.52 18.33
C THR A 296 -7.67 2.90 19.15
N PHE A 297 -6.76 3.66 18.56
CA PHE A 297 -5.56 4.17 19.22
C PHE A 297 -5.56 5.69 19.22
N SER A 298 -4.87 6.30 20.20
CA SER A 298 -4.47 7.70 20.04
C SER A 298 -3.52 7.81 18.84
N THR A 299 -3.65 8.88 18.07
CA THR A 299 -2.76 9.16 16.94
C THR A 299 -1.31 9.23 17.40
N SER A 300 -1.06 9.85 18.56
CA SER A 300 0.30 9.93 19.10
C SER A 300 0.90 8.55 19.39
N THR A 301 0.10 7.61 19.90
CA THR A 301 0.56 6.25 20.24
C THR A 301 0.97 5.51 18.98
N LEU A 302 0.11 5.49 17.96
CA LEU A 302 0.38 4.74 16.74
C LEU A 302 1.53 5.38 15.93
N LEU A 303 1.61 6.71 15.88
CA LEU A 303 2.73 7.42 15.25
C LEU A 303 4.08 7.14 15.93
N LYS A 304 4.11 7.13 17.27
CA LYS A 304 5.32 6.75 18.04
C LYS A 304 5.72 5.32 17.71
N TRP A 305 4.75 4.41 17.68
CA TRP A 305 5.00 3.01 17.33
C TRP A 305 5.55 2.88 15.90
N LEU A 306 4.93 3.50 14.90
CA LEU A 306 5.40 3.49 13.50
C LEU A 306 6.84 4.02 13.40
N ARG A 307 7.15 5.11 14.12
CA ARG A 307 8.49 5.70 14.16
C ARG A 307 9.53 4.69 14.66
N TRP A 308 9.27 4.04 15.80
CA TRP A 308 10.17 3.04 16.35
C TRP A 308 10.26 1.80 15.46
N ASN A 309 9.14 1.36 14.89
CA ASN A 309 9.06 0.18 14.05
C ASN A 309 9.86 0.32 12.75
N ILE A 310 9.92 1.53 12.17
CA ILE A 310 10.77 1.85 11.02
C ILE A 310 12.23 2.04 11.45
N ASN A 311 12.45 2.85 12.50
CA ASN A 311 13.79 3.29 12.87
C ASN A 311 14.67 2.14 13.36
N LYS A 312 14.13 1.11 14.03
CA LYS A 312 14.92 -0.03 14.50
C LYS A 312 15.73 -0.69 13.37
N PHE A 313 15.14 -0.82 12.18
CA PHE A 313 15.82 -1.38 11.01
C PHE A 313 16.78 -0.37 10.37
N CYS A 314 16.41 0.91 10.32
CA CYS A 314 17.29 1.96 9.82
C CYS A 314 18.57 2.07 10.66
N VAL A 315 18.43 2.07 11.99
CA VAL A 315 19.53 2.09 12.95
C VAL A 315 20.39 0.85 12.79
N GLY A 316 19.79 -0.34 12.69
CA GLY A 316 20.55 -1.58 12.46
C GLY A 316 21.38 -1.52 11.17
N PHE A 317 20.80 -1.03 10.07
CA PHE A 317 21.55 -0.83 8.83
C PHE A 317 22.68 0.18 9.02
N GLU A 318 22.40 1.35 9.59
CA GLU A 318 23.39 2.44 9.75
C GLU A 318 24.53 2.06 10.69
N MET A 319 24.25 1.30 11.74
CA MET A 319 25.26 0.75 12.64
C MET A 319 26.21 -0.17 11.89
N VAL A 320 25.69 -1.21 11.22
CA VAL A 320 26.53 -2.16 10.47
C VAL A 320 27.27 -1.45 9.34
N TYR A 321 26.59 -0.53 8.65
CA TYR A 321 27.16 0.27 7.57
C TYR A 321 28.26 1.23 8.06
N SER A 322 28.26 1.61 9.34
CA SER A 322 29.34 2.41 9.95
C SER A 322 30.56 1.59 10.38
N LEU A 323 30.39 0.27 10.59
CA LEU A 323 31.48 -0.65 10.93
C LEU A 323 32.37 -1.01 9.74
N LYS A 324 31.93 -0.70 8.51
CA LYS A 324 32.68 -1.05 7.31
C LYS A 324 34.04 -0.35 7.29
N ASP A 325 35.08 -1.10 6.98
CA ASP A 325 36.29 -0.52 6.40
C ASP A 325 35.90 0.01 5.01
N TYR A 326 36.43 1.17 4.62
CA TYR A 326 36.21 1.75 3.29
C TYR A 326 36.53 0.77 2.15
N HIS A 327 37.35 -0.25 2.43
CA HIS A 327 37.84 -1.22 1.46
C HIS A 327 37.23 -2.63 1.55
N PHE A 328 36.46 -2.94 2.60
CA PHE A 328 35.97 -4.30 2.81
C PHE A 328 34.67 -4.37 3.64
N VAL A 329 33.67 -5.07 3.09
CA VAL A 329 32.46 -5.48 3.81
C VAL A 329 32.43 -7.00 3.90
N THR A 330 32.35 -7.54 5.12
CA THR A 330 32.26 -8.99 5.32
C THR A 330 30.92 -9.54 4.81
N TRP A 331 30.90 -10.80 4.40
CA TRP A 331 29.66 -11.49 4.04
C TRP A 331 28.63 -11.46 5.18
N GLU A 332 29.08 -11.63 6.43
CA GLU A 332 28.19 -11.60 7.59
C GLU A 332 27.55 -10.23 7.80
N HIS A 333 28.32 -9.14 7.68
CA HIS A 333 27.77 -7.78 7.74
C HIS A 333 26.84 -7.48 6.56
N THR A 334 27.15 -7.95 5.35
CA THR A 334 26.25 -7.82 4.19
C THR A 334 24.89 -8.46 4.48
N ARG A 335 24.84 -9.66 5.07
CA ARG A 335 23.58 -10.34 5.41
C ARG A 335 22.72 -9.52 6.38
N VAL A 336 23.32 -8.95 7.43
CA VAL A 336 22.60 -8.12 8.41
C VAL A 336 22.12 -6.81 7.78
N MET A 337 22.94 -6.16 6.94
CA MET A 337 22.51 -4.96 6.21
C MET A 337 21.34 -5.25 5.26
N LEU A 338 21.40 -6.34 4.48
CA LEU A 338 20.31 -6.74 3.60
C LEU A 338 19.00 -6.97 4.36
N MET A 339 19.08 -7.64 5.51
CA MET A 339 17.95 -7.82 6.41
C MET A 339 17.36 -6.47 6.85
N CYS A 340 18.21 -5.56 7.35
CA CYS A 340 17.80 -4.22 7.79
C CYS A 340 17.26 -3.33 6.65
N LEU A 341 17.62 -3.59 5.39
CA LEU A 341 17.10 -2.87 4.23
C LEU A 341 15.81 -3.47 3.68
N ARG A 342 15.57 -4.77 3.87
CA ARG A 342 14.36 -5.49 3.40
C ARG A 342 13.16 -5.34 4.33
N CYS A 343 13.38 -5.34 5.63
CA CYS A 343 12.31 -5.31 6.63
C CYS A 343 11.50 -3.99 6.73
N PRO A 344 12.07 -2.78 6.54
CA PRO A 344 11.37 -1.51 6.77
C PRO A 344 10.04 -1.34 6.02
N GLN A 345 9.91 -1.90 4.81
CA GLN A 345 8.68 -1.82 4.02
C GLN A 345 7.47 -2.49 4.70
N PHE A 346 7.73 -3.45 5.60
CA PHE A 346 6.72 -4.14 6.39
C PHE A 346 6.45 -3.46 7.74
N SER A 347 7.15 -2.37 8.09
CA SER A 347 7.03 -1.70 9.40
C SER A 347 5.85 -0.74 9.52
N TYR A 348 5.19 -0.41 8.42
CA TYR A 348 4.14 0.61 8.40
C TYR A 348 2.97 0.30 7.47
N SER A 349 3.04 -0.82 6.75
CA SER A 349 2.02 -1.23 5.79
C SER A 349 1.71 -2.72 5.91
N SER A 350 0.59 -3.11 5.32
CA SER A 350 0.06 -4.47 5.26
C SER A 350 0.69 -5.31 4.14
N GLY A 351 2.00 -5.12 3.91
CA GLY A 351 2.76 -6.01 3.05
C GLY A 351 2.62 -7.46 3.54
N LEU A 352 2.41 -8.41 2.61
CA LEU A 352 2.29 -9.84 2.93
C LEU A 352 3.64 -10.42 3.35
N ILE A 353 4.06 -10.09 4.58
CA ILE A 353 5.32 -10.56 5.17
C ILE A 353 5.39 -12.09 5.17
N GLN A 354 4.25 -12.79 5.17
CA GLN A 354 4.20 -14.25 5.07
C GLN A 354 4.76 -14.80 3.74
N ARG A 355 4.77 -13.99 2.67
CA ARG A 355 5.38 -14.36 1.38
C ARG A 355 6.89 -14.14 1.36
N ALA A 356 7.44 -13.39 2.30
CA ALA A 356 8.87 -13.21 2.42
C ALA A 356 9.48 -14.40 3.19
N GLY A 357 9.74 -15.50 2.48
CA GLY A 357 10.25 -16.75 3.06
C GLY A 357 11.42 -16.55 4.02
N GLY A 358 12.42 -15.77 3.57
CA GLY A 358 13.62 -15.40 4.35
C GLY A 358 13.37 -14.63 5.65
N LEU A 359 12.18 -14.05 5.83
CA LEU A 359 11.78 -13.32 7.04
C LEU A 359 10.79 -14.12 7.89
N TRP A 360 9.83 -14.77 7.23
CA TRP A 360 8.65 -15.35 7.88
C TRP A 360 8.92 -16.66 8.59
N GLN A 361 9.57 -17.60 7.90
CA GLN A 361 9.84 -18.94 8.43
C GLN A 361 11.01 -18.89 9.40
N ASP A 362 11.11 -19.89 10.27
CA ASP A 362 12.27 -20.04 11.17
C ASP A 362 13.38 -20.85 10.46
N VAL A 363 13.11 -22.13 10.23
CA VAL A 363 13.96 -23.05 9.47
C VAL A 363 13.09 -23.78 8.45
N GLN A 364 13.55 -23.82 7.21
CA GLN A 364 13.00 -24.67 6.16
C GLN A 364 13.95 -25.85 5.91
N LEU A 365 13.39 -27.05 5.78
CA LEU A 365 14.13 -28.27 5.49
C LEU A 365 13.75 -28.75 4.09
N ASP A 366 14.74 -28.87 3.22
CA ASP A 366 14.58 -29.43 1.89
C ASP A 366 15.42 -30.72 1.79
N ASN A 367 14.99 -31.69 0.99
CA ASN A 367 15.77 -32.92 0.77
C ASN A 367 17.03 -32.60 -0.05
N ASP A 368 18.19 -33.04 0.41
CA ASP A 368 19.47 -32.90 -0.28
C ASP A 368 20.33 -34.15 -0.08
N VAL A 369 20.50 -34.90 -1.15
CA VAL A 369 21.25 -36.17 -1.18
C VAL A 369 22.75 -35.98 -0.88
N ASN A 370 23.24 -34.73 -0.95
CA ASN A 370 24.63 -34.41 -0.66
C ASN A 370 24.90 -34.11 0.83
N GLN A 371 23.86 -34.04 1.67
CA GLN A 371 23.99 -33.83 3.11
C GLN A 371 24.00 -35.17 3.85
N ALA A 372 24.76 -35.26 4.95
CA ALA A 372 24.93 -36.50 5.71
C ALA A 372 23.60 -37.04 6.31
N ASP A 373 22.65 -36.15 6.60
CA ASP A 373 21.30 -36.48 7.08
C ASP A 373 20.24 -36.41 5.96
N GLY A 374 20.65 -36.21 4.71
CA GLY A 374 19.77 -36.08 3.56
C GLY A 374 18.96 -34.77 3.54
N LEU A 375 19.27 -33.79 4.40
CA LEU A 375 18.47 -32.57 4.57
C LEU A 375 19.32 -31.30 4.47
N ARG A 376 18.89 -30.38 3.61
CA ARG A 376 19.40 -29.00 3.54
C ARG A 376 18.54 -28.08 4.41
N ARG A 377 19.21 -27.38 5.32
CA ARG A 377 18.60 -26.38 6.21
C ARG A 377 18.71 -24.98 5.59
N HIS A 378 17.58 -24.31 5.48
CA HIS A 378 17.48 -22.90 5.08
C HIS A 378 17.00 -22.07 6.28
N GLU A 379 17.90 -21.30 6.88
CA GLU A 379 17.55 -20.43 7.99
C GLU A 379 16.94 -19.11 7.53
N SER A 380 15.94 -18.64 8.28
CA SER A 380 15.20 -17.39 8.07
C SER A 380 15.02 -16.67 9.42
N LEU A 381 14.33 -15.52 9.47
CA LEU A 381 14.27 -14.71 10.71
C LEU A 381 13.23 -15.16 11.76
N GLY A 382 12.36 -16.11 11.43
CA GLY A 382 11.40 -16.68 12.37
C GLY A 382 10.29 -15.73 12.82
N PHE A 383 9.95 -14.72 12.02
CA PHE A 383 8.93 -13.73 12.39
C PHE A 383 7.57 -14.33 12.70
N ARG A 384 7.20 -15.44 12.05
CA ARG A 384 5.95 -16.16 12.33
C ARG A 384 5.84 -16.54 13.80
N ASP A 385 6.92 -17.08 14.37
CA ASP A 385 6.86 -17.72 15.68
C ASP A 385 6.89 -16.67 16.79
N ASN A 386 7.72 -15.64 16.66
CA ASN A 386 7.68 -14.48 17.57
C ASN A 386 6.37 -13.70 17.46
N MET A 387 5.81 -13.54 16.27
CA MET A 387 4.51 -12.91 16.11
C MET A 387 3.39 -13.71 16.78
N ARG A 388 3.44 -15.06 16.71
CA ARG A 388 2.48 -15.92 17.41
C ARG A 388 2.62 -15.84 18.93
N ARG A 389 3.86 -15.75 19.44
CA ARG A 389 4.14 -15.71 20.89
C ARG A 389 3.89 -14.35 21.52
N HIS A 390 4.18 -13.27 20.80
CA HIS A 390 4.23 -11.92 21.37
C HIS A 390 3.27 -10.92 20.70
N GLY A 391 2.50 -11.35 19.70
CA GLY A 391 1.62 -10.45 18.92
C GLY A 391 2.37 -9.53 17.96
N TYR A 392 3.70 -9.67 17.85
CA TYR A 392 4.58 -8.78 17.09
C TYR A 392 5.71 -9.56 16.41
N ALA A 393 5.91 -9.33 15.11
CA ALA A 393 7.02 -9.92 14.37
C ALA A 393 8.34 -9.22 14.76
N TRP A 394 9.15 -9.96 15.51
CA TRP A 394 10.50 -9.60 15.90
C TRP A 394 11.49 -10.72 15.57
N PHE A 395 12.78 -10.39 15.54
CA PHE A 395 13.84 -11.35 15.28
C PHE A 395 13.88 -12.42 16.37
N MET A 396 14.00 -13.69 15.98
CA MET A 396 14.46 -14.73 16.90
C MET A 396 15.90 -14.43 17.34
N ASP A 397 16.38 -15.11 18.38
CA ASP A 397 17.77 -14.98 18.87
C ASP A 397 18.76 -15.61 17.88
N LYS A 398 18.94 -14.94 16.75
CA LYS A 398 19.75 -15.36 15.60
C LYS A 398 20.85 -14.36 15.26
N ILE A 399 20.84 -13.20 15.89
CA ILE A 399 21.80 -12.12 15.64
C ILE A 399 22.60 -11.93 16.91
N ASP A 400 23.92 -12.00 16.77
CA ASP A 400 24.83 -11.48 17.77
C ASP A 400 24.92 -9.96 17.57
N TRP A 401 24.31 -9.21 18.49
CA TRP A 401 24.25 -7.76 18.44
C TRP A 401 25.58 -7.09 18.82
N GLU A 402 26.51 -7.81 19.44
CA GLU A 402 27.85 -7.30 19.76
C GLU A 402 28.72 -7.27 18.50
N THR A 403 28.72 -8.36 17.73
CA THR A 403 29.50 -8.48 16.48
C THR A 403 28.73 -8.03 15.24
N MET A 404 27.42 -7.78 15.37
CA MET A 404 26.49 -7.45 14.28
C MET A 404 26.50 -8.50 13.17
N ALA A 405 26.53 -9.78 13.56
CA ALA A 405 26.57 -10.93 12.66
C ALA A 405 25.44 -11.93 12.99
N PHE A 406 25.07 -12.79 12.04
CA PHE A 406 24.21 -13.91 12.36
C PHE A 406 24.99 -14.93 13.21
N ARG A 407 24.37 -15.42 14.28
CA ARG A 407 24.92 -16.52 15.07
C ARG A 407 25.08 -17.73 14.16
N GLN A 408 26.25 -18.38 14.21
CA GLN A 408 26.41 -19.70 13.62
C GLN A 408 25.70 -20.70 14.53
N LEU A 409 24.50 -21.10 14.14
CA LEU A 409 23.86 -22.25 14.74
C LEU A 409 24.43 -23.47 14.00
N PHE A 410 25.20 -24.28 14.73
CA PHE A 410 25.88 -25.50 14.30
C PHE A 410 27.21 -25.28 13.54
N ALA A 411 28.32 -25.44 14.28
CA ALA A 411 29.56 -25.99 13.76
C ALA A 411 29.57 -27.50 14.01
#